data_AF-A0A6I4MWQ5-F1
#
_entry.id   AF-A0A6I4MWQ5-F1
#
_cell.length_a   1.000
_cell.length_b   1.000
_cell.length_c   1.000
_cell.angle_alpha   90.00
_cell.angle_beta   90.00
_cell.angle_gamma   90.00
#
_symmetry.space_group_name_H-M   'P 1'
#
loop_
_entity.id
_entity.type
_entity.pdbx_description
1 polymer ?
#
loop_
_entity_poly.entity_id
_entity_poly.type
_entity_poly.pdbx_seq_one_letter_code
_entity_poly.pdbx_strand_id
1 'polypeptide(L)' 'MSMVLATAVVAISLATPMASAAPVSDGGPPYPYADCLAATKQKGESPSYGRWHCDQLVKKGYVLPPNR' A
#
# COMPACT_ATOMS: atom_id res chain seq x y z
N MET A 1 -11.74 -53.83 -35.77
CA MET A 1 -11.43 -52.38 -35.62
C MET A 1 -12.53 -51.75 -34.80
N SER A 2 -12.25 -51.39 -33.55
CA SER A 2 -13.19 -50.62 -32.72
C SER A 2 -12.38 -49.52 -32.05
N MET A 3 -12.52 -48.30 -32.58
CA MET A 3 -11.88 -47.12 -32.02
C MET A 3 -12.68 -46.64 -30.82
N VAL A 4 -11.99 -46.54 -29.68
CA VAL A 4 -12.49 -45.89 -28.46
C VAL A 4 -12.07 -44.42 -28.58
N LEU A 5 -13.03 -43.51 -28.69
CA LEU A 5 -12.78 -42.07 -28.50
C LEU A 5 -13.62 -41.61 -27.30
N ALA A 6 -12.97 -41.56 -26.14
CA ALA A 6 -13.51 -41.00 -24.92
C ALA A 6 -13.43 -39.46 -25.00
N THR A 7 -14.58 -38.79 -24.99
CA THR A 7 -14.71 -37.34 -24.93
C THR A 7 -14.45 -36.87 -23.49
N ALA A 8 -13.26 -36.32 -23.24
CA ALA A 8 -12.94 -35.69 -21.96
C ALA A 8 -13.57 -34.30 -21.88
N VAL A 9 -14.45 -34.10 -20.90
CA VAL A 9 -15.17 -32.86 -20.59
C VAL A 9 -14.18 -31.82 -20.04
N VAL A 10 -14.08 -30.66 -20.69
CA VAL A 10 -13.29 -29.52 -20.20
C VAL A 10 -14.04 -28.88 -19.03
N ALA A 11 -13.54 -29.08 -17.81
CA ALA A 11 -14.00 -28.37 -16.62
C ALA A 11 -13.40 -26.94 -16.61
N ILE A 12 -14.16 -25.98 -17.12
CA ILE A 12 -13.81 -24.56 -17.01
C ILE A 12 -14.10 -24.13 -15.57
N SER A 13 -13.07 -24.18 -14.73
CA SER A 13 -13.14 -23.66 -13.37
C SER A 13 -13.16 -22.12 -13.44
N LEU A 14 -14.34 -21.53 -13.27
CA LEU A 14 -14.51 -20.09 -13.08
C LEU A 14 -13.92 -19.70 -11.73
N ALA A 15 -12.61 -19.42 -11.70
CA ALA A 15 -11.97 -18.79 -10.57
C ALA A 15 -12.49 -17.35 -10.46
N THR A 16 -13.32 -17.11 -9.45
CA THR A 16 -13.64 -15.77 -8.96
C THR A 16 -12.34 -15.00 -8.72
N PRO A 17 -12.17 -13.77 -9.24
CA PRO A 17 -11.03 -12.95 -8.86
C PRO A 17 -11.24 -12.56 -7.40
N MET A 18 -10.60 -13.32 -6.50
CA MET A 18 -10.42 -12.93 -5.12
C MET A 18 -9.57 -11.66 -5.17
N ALA A 19 -10.22 -10.50 -4.99
CA ALA A 19 -9.53 -9.23 -4.86
C ALA A 19 -8.66 -9.32 -3.60
N SER A 20 -7.42 -9.78 -3.78
CA SER A 20 -6.39 -9.69 -2.77
C SER A 20 -6.20 -8.20 -2.49
N ALA A 21 -6.71 -7.75 -1.33
CA ALA A 21 -6.25 -6.50 -0.75
C ALA A 21 -4.73 -6.65 -0.61
N ALA A 22 -3.98 -6.00 -1.49
CA ALA A 22 -2.53 -6.03 -1.46
C ALA A 22 -2.09 -5.58 -0.06
N PRO A 23 -1.15 -6.27 0.59
CA PRO A 23 -0.50 -5.69 1.75
C PRO A 23 0.14 -4.38 1.29
N VAL A 24 -0.33 -3.25 1.82
CA VAL A 24 0.37 -1.96 1.70
C VAL A 24 1.60 -2.02 2.60
N SER A 25 2.58 -2.83 2.24
CA SER A 25 3.86 -2.84 2.94
C SER A 25 4.86 -1.96 2.20
N ASP A 26 5.33 -0.94 2.92
CA ASP A 26 6.74 -0.54 2.93
C ASP A 26 7.40 -0.25 1.58
N GLY A 27 7.01 0.87 0.95
CA GLY A 27 7.59 1.33 -0.32
C GLY A 27 8.69 2.40 -0.20
N GLY A 28 9.20 2.69 0.99
CA GLY A 28 10.31 3.62 1.18
C GLY A 28 10.74 3.69 2.64
N PRO A 29 12.02 3.99 2.93
CA PRO A 29 12.43 4.23 4.31
C PRO A 29 11.52 5.31 4.91
N PRO A 30 11.03 5.13 6.15
CA PRO A 30 10.15 6.11 6.75
C PRO A 30 10.86 7.47 6.73
N TYR A 31 10.24 8.46 6.09
CA TYR A 31 10.86 9.76 5.88
C TYR A 31 11.15 10.40 7.25
N PRO A 32 12.28 11.08 7.43
CA PRO A 32 12.54 11.81 8.67
C PRO A 32 11.41 12.79 8.96
N TYR A 33 11.01 12.89 10.24
CA TYR A 33 10.00 13.86 10.66
C TYR A 33 10.35 15.29 10.24
N ALA A 34 11.64 15.63 10.27
CA ALA A 34 12.17 16.93 9.83
C ALA A 34 11.89 17.21 8.33
N ASP A 35 12.03 16.20 7.47
CA ASP A 35 11.76 16.35 6.03
C ASP A 35 10.27 16.52 5.77
N CYS A 36 9.42 15.84 6.54
CA CYS A 36 7.97 16.07 6.50
C CYS A 36 7.63 17.52 6.89
N LEU A 37 8.23 18.06 7.96
CA LEU A 37 8.02 19.45 8.36
C LEU A 37 8.55 20.44 7.31
N ALA A 38 9.68 20.15 6.67
CA ALA A 38 10.21 20.96 5.59
C ALA A 38 9.27 20.96 4.36
N ALA A 39 8.75 19.80 3.97
CA ALA A 39 7.82 19.66 2.86
C ALA A 39 6.48 20.38 3.14
N THR A 40 5.94 20.26 4.35
CA THR A 40 4.71 20.96 4.75
C THR A 40 4.92 22.48 4.74
N LYS A 41 6.08 22.97 5.20
CA LYS A 41 6.47 24.39 5.10
C LYS A 41 6.57 24.86 3.65
N GLN A 42 7.18 24.08 2.77
CA GLN A 42 7.27 24.39 1.33
C GLN A 42 5.88 24.44 0.65
N LYS A 43 4.93 23.63 1.14
CA LYS A 43 3.52 23.68 0.71
C LYS A 43 2.73 24.86 1.30
N GLY A 44 3.35 25.66 2.17
CA GLY A 44 2.70 26.79 2.82
C GLY A 44 1.77 26.38 3.96
N GLU A 45 1.92 25.16 4.49
CA GLU A 45 1.13 24.72 5.65
C GLU A 45 1.58 25.47 6.91
N SER A 46 0.61 25.85 7.75
CA SER A 46 0.89 26.46 9.04
C SER A 46 1.70 25.50 9.92
N PRO A 47 2.61 25.97 10.78
CA PRO A 47 3.52 25.11 11.55
C PRO A 47 2.79 24.11 12.45
N SER A 48 1.65 24.49 13.03
CA SER A 48 0.83 23.58 13.83
C SER A 48 0.13 22.51 12.97
N TYR A 49 -0.30 22.89 11.76
CA TYR A 49 -0.95 21.96 10.83
C TYR A 49 0.05 21.00 10.19
N GLY A 50 1.25 21.48 9.83
CA GLY A 50 2.33 20.65 9.34
C GLY A 50 2.74 19.57 10.35
N ARG A 51 2.83 19.90 11.64
CA ARG A 51 3.05 18.90 12.71
C ARG A 51 1.94 17.86 12.75
N TRP A 52 0.69 18.31 12.84
CA TRP A 52 -0.46 17.40 12.85
C TRP A 52 -0.48 16.48 11.62
N HIS A 53 -0.17 17.01 10.43
CA HIS A 53 -0.09 16.26 9.19
C HIS A 53 1.02 15.20 9.26
N CYS A 54 2.22 15.58 9.71
CA CYS A 54 3.32 14.64 9.92
C CYS A 54 2.97 13.57 10.95
N ASP A 55 2.24 13.90 12.01
CA ASP A 55 1.78 12.91 13.01
C ASP A 55 0.79 11.90 12.42
N GLN A 56 -0.06 12.31 11.47
CA GLN A 56 -0.92 11.38 10.72
C GLN A 56 -0.09 10.44 9.85
N LEU A 57 0.99 10.94 9.24
CA LEU A 57 1.90 10.13 8.43
C LEU A 57 2.72 9.16 9.28
N VAL A 58 3.11 9.54 10.50
CA VAL A 58 3.76 8.66 11.48
C VAL A 58 2.83 7.50 11.85
N LYS A 59 1.55 7.78 12.16
CA LYS A 59 0.56 6.73 12.47
C LYS A 59 0.35 5.73 11.33
N LYS A 60 0.51 6.20 10.09
CA LYS A 60 0.40 5.38 8.88
C LYS A 60 1.70 4.66 8.51
N GLY A 61 2.80 4.92 9.22
CA GLY A 61 4.11 4.33 8.95
C GLY A 61 4.91 4.99 7.83
N TYR A 62 4.46 6.12 7.28
CA TYR A 62 5.17 6.83 6.20
C TYR A 62 6.32 7.73 6.69
N VAL A 63 6.26 8.18 7.95
CA VAL A 63 7.22 9.13 8.55
C VAL A 63 7.73 8.55 9.87
N LEU A 64 9.02 8.72 10.17
CA LEU A 64 9.61 8.33 11.44
C LEU A 64 9.07 9.22 12.57
N PRO A 65 8.79 8.66 13.76
CA PRO A 65 8.46 9.50 14.90
C PRO A 65 9.66 10.38 15.26
N PRO A 66 9.43 11.61 15.76
CA PRO A 66 10.50 12.59 16.00
C PRO A 66 11.46 12.24 17.14
N ASN A 67 11.25 11.15 17.87
CA ASN A 67 12.03 10.79 19.07
C ASN A 67 12.32 9.27 19.13
N ARG A 68 12.94 8.73 18.07
CA ARG A 68 13.49 7.36 18.04
C ARG A 68 14.95 7.34 18.43
#